data_AF-B0EUT1-F1
#
_entry.id   AF-B0EUT1-F1
#
_cell.length_a   1.000
_cell.length_b   1.000
_cell.length_c   1.000
_cell.angle_alpha   90.00
_cell.angle_beta   90.00
_cell.angle_gamma   90.00
#
_symmetry.space_group_name_H-M   'P 1'
#
loop_
_entity.id
_entity.type
_entity.pdbx_description
1 polymer ?
#
loop_
_entity_poly.entity_id
_entity_poly.type
_entity_poly.pdbx_seq_one_letter_code
_entity_poly.pdbx_strand_id
1 'polypeptide(L)'
;MKKGLVITHRIEKIKSNDEDDMFHIQEEYTEEDESNEEDENEEPVFIPMRKDIIKKEQVEEKDIRENVFPSYKQQAQDISINEINKKLIQMTIEKELEQKENEESTEEFSSGDEYGGKDEFEAWQQRELERLKKEYIQQLNYQNDLEKLKEICSTESQSNEEEKKKERKKWKFMQKYYHIGSFFRDGGKWDVSKGNWDFDAATGDDWMDKSLLPKILQTKDWGKKGRSKHTNLKEEDTTYRNYD
;
A
#
# COMPACT_ATOMS: atom_id res chain seq x y z
N MET A 1 -47.37 -17.57 38.12
CA MET A 1 -46.63 -18.85 38.10
C MET A 1 -45.79 -18.89 36.83
N LYS A 2 -44.46 -18.95 36.99
CA LYS A 2 -43.49 -18.95 35.88
C LYS A 2 -43.56 -20.29 35.12
N LYS A 3 -43.60 -20.25 33.79
CA LYS A 3 -43.23 -21.38 32.94
C LYS A 3 -42.01 -20.96 32.13
N GLY A 4 -40.84 -21.37 32.60
CA GLY A 4 -39.58 -21.26 31.84
C GLY A 4 -39.57 -22.36 30.78
N LEU A 5 -39.21 -22.00 29.55
CA LEU A 5 -39.06 -22.93 28.45
C LEU A 5 -37.57 -23.24 28.23
N VAL A 6 -37.30 -24.52 28.14
CA VAL A 6 -36.01 -25.19 28.10
C VAL A 6 -35.33 -24.97 26.75
N ILE A 7 -34.21 -24.25 26.72
CA ILE A 7 -33.32 -24.13 25.55
C ILE A 7 -31.87 -24.25 26.03
N THR A 8 -31.51 -25.38 26.64
CA THR A 8 -30.10 -25.66 27.00
C THR A 8 -29.58 -26.98 26.44
N HIS A 9 -30.41 -27.78 25.77
CA HIS A 9 -30.04 -29.15 25.38
C HIS A 9 -29.67 -29.33 23.90
N ARG A 10 -29.50 -28.24 23.12
CA ARG A 10 -29.18 -28.33 21.68
C ARG A 10 -27.75 -27.92 21.31
N ILE A 11 -26.95 -27.41 22.25
CA ILE A 11 -25.59 -26.90 21.96
C ILE A 11 -24.50 -27.94 22.27
N GLU A 12 -24.77 -28.97 23.05
CA GLU A 12 -23.74 -29.97 23.43
C GLU A 12 -23.47 -31.07 22.39
N LYS A 13 -24.21 -31.12 21.27
CA LYS A 13 -24.11 -32.24 20.29
C LYS A 13 -23.28 -31.95 19.03
N ILE A 14 -22.49 -30.88 19.01
CA ILE A 14 -21.68 -30.48 17.83
C ILE A 14 -20.16 -30.58 18.10
N LYS A 15 -19.72 -31.07 19.27
CA LYS A 15 -18.29 -31.15 19.64
C LYS A 15 -17.66 -32.56 19.62
N SER A 16 -18.13 -33.44 18.74
CA SER A 16 -17.42 -34.71 18.50
C SER A 16 -17.74 -35.27 17.12
N ASN A 17 -16.85 -35.02 16.16
CA ASN A 17 -16.35 -35.98 15.17
C ASN A 17 -15.62 -35.20 14.08
N ASP A 18 -14.31 -35.05 14.26
CA ASP A 18 -13.38 -35.00 13.13
C ASP A 18 -12.79 -36.40 12.95
N GLU A 19 -12.44 -36.68 11.69
CA GLU A 19 -11.68 -37.83 11.13
C GLU A 19 -12.49 -38.88 10.34
N ASP A 20 -12.13 -38.91 9.04
CA ASP A 20 -12.32 -39.95 8.01
C ASP A 20 -13.67 -40.08 7.27
N ASP A 21 -13.72 -39.55 6.04
CA ASP A 21 -14.09 -40.30 4.81
C ASP A 21 -14.20 -39.33 3.60
N MET A 22 -13.15 -39.18 2.78
CA MET A 22 -12.82 -39.97 1.59
C MET A 22 -13.84 -39.86 0.43
N PHE A 23 -13.39 -39.11 -0.57
CA PHE A 23 -13.86 -38.98 -1.95
C PHE A 23 -14.52 -40.26 -2.52
N HIS A 24 -15.82 -40.23 -2.80
CA HIS A 24 -16.42 -41.14 -3.79
C HIS A 24 -17.51 -40.44 -4.61
N ILE A 25 -17.18 -40.27 -5.89
CA ILE A 25 -18.07 -39.89 -6.98
C ILE A 25 -18.88 -41.14 -7.34
N GLN A 26 -20.21 -41.07 -7.30
CA GLN A 26 -21.04 -41.98 -8.06
C GLN A 26 -22.34 -41.28 -8.49
N GLU A 27 -22.37 -40.90 -9.77
CA GLU A 27 -23.59 -40.64 -10.52
C GLU A 27 -24.36 -41.96 -10.66
N GLU A 28 -25.66 -41.96 -10.34
CA GLU A 28 -26.57 -42.97 -10.88
C GLU A 28 -27.97 -42.35 -11.07
N TYR A 29 -28.38 -42.28 -12.34
CA TYR A 29 -29.74 -42.04 -12.80
C TYR A 29 -30.58 -43.28 -12.52
N THR A 30 -31.80 -43.14 -12.00
CA THR A 30 -32.90 -44.10 -12.29
C THR A 30 -34.25 -43.39 -12.20
N GLU A 31 -35.00 -43.50 -13.29
CA GLU A 31 -36.37 -43.06 -13.51
C GLU A 31 -37.38 -44.14 -13.04
N GLU A 32 -38.65 -43.72 -12.96
CA GLU A 32 -39.89 -44.52 -13.06
C GLU A 32 -40.50 -45.23 -11.81
N ASP A 33 -41.61 -44.61 -11.36
CA ASP A 33 -43.00 -45.08 -11.48
C ASP A 33 -43.86 -45.51 -10.27
N GLU A 34 -44.95 -44.73 -10.16
CA GLU A 34 -46.36 -45.05 -9.89
C GLU A 34 -46.79 -45.91 -8.69
N SER A 35 -47.53 -45.25 -7.77
CA SER A 35 -48.76 -45.83 -7.23
C SER A 35 -49.77 -44.76 -6.82
N ASN A 36 -50.84 -44.68 -7.60
CA ASN A 36 -52.10 -43.96 -7.38
C ASN A 36 -52.77 -44.35 -6.05
N GLU A 37 -53.17 -43.38 -5.23
CA GLU A 37 -54.34 -43.51 -4.35
C GLU A 37 -55.15 -42.21 -4.39
N GLU A 38 -56.46 -42.40 -4.58
CA GLU A 38 -57.50 -41.40 -4.77
C GLU A 38 -57.69 -40.58 -3.49
N ASP A 39 -57.57 -39.25 -3.58
CA ASP A 39 -58.06 -38.36 -2.52
C ASP A 39 -58.80 -37.16 -3.12
N GLU A 40 -59.97 -36.92 -2.54
CA GLU A 40 -60.98 -35.93 -2.86
C GLU A 40 -60.40 -34.51 -2.95
N ASN A 41 -60.53 -33.87 -4.12
CA ASN A 41 -60.17 -32.47 -4.32
C ASN A 41 -61.12 -31.54 -3.55
N GLU A 42 -60.78 -31.21 -2.31
CA GLU A 42 -61.25 -30.00 -1.65
C GLU A 42 -60.25 -28.86 -1.94
N GLU A 43 -60.58 -27.98 -2.88
CA GLU A 43 -59.75 -26.82 -3.20
C GLU A 43 -59.53 -25.96 -1.94
N PRO A 44 -58.28 -25.73 -1.50
CA PRO A 44 -58.03 -24.84 -0.37
C PRO A 44 -58.35 -23.40 -0.78
N VAL A 45 -59.38 -22.81 -0.17
CA VAL A 45 -59.65 -21.38 -0.30
C VAL A 45 -58.51 -20.62 0.38
N PHE A 46 -57.65 -20.01 -0.43
CA PHE A 46 -56.55 -19.16 0.01
C PHE A 46 -57.09 -18.01 0.87
N ILE A 47 -56.89 -18.08 2.18
CA ILE A 47 -57.04 -16.92 3.06
C ILE A 47 -55.73 -16.11 2.94
N PRO A 48 -55.75 -14.90 2.36
CA PRO A 48 -54.54 -14.09 2.26
C PRO A 48 -54.06 -13.76 3.69
N MET A 49 -52.92 -14.35 4.08
CA MET A 49 -52.21 -13.89 5.27
C MET A 49 -52.01 -12.39 5.15
N ARG A 50 -52.41 -11.64 6.19
CA ARG A 50 -52.24 -10.18 6.22
C ARG A 50 -50.77 -9.88 5.96
N LYS A 51 -50.48 -9.32 4.78
CA LYS A 51 -49.12 -9.03 4.29
C LYS A 51 -48.32 -8.17 5.26
N ASP A 52 -48.99 -7.51 6.19
CA ASP A 52 -48.41 -6.64 7.20
C ASP A 52 -47.71 -7.38 8.35
N ILE A 53 -48.06 -8.64 8.62
CA ILE A 53 -47.45 -9.45 9.69
C ILE A 53 -46.14 -10.07 9.19
N ILE A 54 -46.18 -10.67 7.99
CA ILE A 54 -45.01 -11.29 7.33
C ILE A 54 -43.93 -10.24 7.04
N LYS A 55 -44.33 -9.02 6.66
CA LYS A 55 -43.38 -7.91 6.44
C LYS A 55 -42.70 -7.43 7.71
N LYS A 56 -43.38 -7.46 8.86
CA LYS A 56 -42.79 -7.04 10.14
C LYS A 56 -41.77 -8.06 10.65
N GLU A 57 -42.08 -9.35 10.62
CA GLU A 57 -41.12 -10.39 10.98
C GLU A 57 -39.90 -10.40 10.06
N GLN A 58 -40.08 -10.22 8.74
CA GLN A 58 -38.95 -10.14 7.81
C GLN A 58 -38.10 -8.87 7.97
N VAL A 59 -38.66 -7.77 8.51
CA VAL A 59 -37.90 -6.55 8.81
C VAL A 59 -37.14 -6.72 10.12
N GLU A 60 -37.78 -7.24 11.17
CA GLU A 60 -37.12 -7.50 12.46
C GLU A 60 -36.00 -8.54 12.33
N GLU A 61 -36.19 -9.60 11.53
CA GLU A 61 -35.15 -10.61 11.29
C GLU A 61 -33.97 -10.05 10.48
N LYS A 62 -34.21 -9.11 9.56
CA LYS A 62 -33.15 -8.39 8.85
C LYS A 62 -32.40 -7.45 9.78
N ASP A 63 -33.09 -6.70 10.62
CA ASP A 63 -32.50 -5.77 11.57
C ASP A 63 -31.60 -6.50 12.60
N ILE A 64 -31.99 -7.71 13.03
CA ILE A 64 -31.17 -8.56 13.91
C ILE A 64 -29.95 -9.13 13.17
N ARG A 65 -30.10 -9.59 11.92
CA ARG A 65 -28.99 -10.10 11.10
C ARG A 65 -28.00 -9.00 10.72
N GLU A 66 -28.46 -7.78 10.51
CA GLU A 66 -27.63 -6.69 10.03
C GLU A 66 -26.92 -5.96 11.17
N ASN A 67 -27.52 -5.89 12.37
CA ASN A 67 -26.92 -5.16 13.50
C ASN A 67 -26.26 -6.06 14.57
N VAL A 68 -26.81 -7.24 14.86
CA VAL A 68 -26.35 -8.07 16.00
C VAL A 68 -25.24 -9.04 15.60
N PHE A 69 -25.33 -9.62 14.40
CA PHE A 69 -24.32 -10.58 13.90
C PHE A 69 -22.93 -9.96 13.65
N PRO A 70 -22.81 -8.77 13.05
CA PRO A 70 -21.48 -8.15 12.84
C PRO A 70 -20.82 -7.78 14.17
N SER A 71 -21.60 -7.28 15.13
CA SER A 71 -21.12 -6.93 16.47
C SER A 71 -20.59 -8.15 17.23
N TYR A 72 -21.30 -9.28 17.18
CA TYR A 72 -20.84 -10.53 17.82
C TYR A 72 -19.59 -11.11 17.14
N LYS A 73 -19.50 -11.01 15.81
CA LYS A 73 -18.32 -11.45 15.05
C LYS A 73 -17.09 -10.58 15.35
N GLN A 74 -17.26 -9.27 15.49
CA GLN A 74 -16.19 -8.35 15.90
C GLN A 74 -15.71 -8.65 17.32
N GLN A 75 -16.62 -8.84 18.27
CA GLN A 75 -16.25 -9.21 19.64
C GLN A 75 -15.47 -10.53 19.70
N ALA A 76 -15.87 -11.54 18.93
CA ALA A 76 -15.13 -12.80 18.86
C ALA A 76 -13.73 -12.64 18.24
N GLN A 77 -13.59 -11.79 17.22
CA GLN A 77 -12.29 -11.45 16.63
C GLN A 77 -11.41 -10.69 17.62
N ASP A 78 -11.95 -9.70 18.32
CA ASP A 78 -11.22 -8.92 19.33
C ASP A 78 -10.72 -9.80 20.48
N ILE A 79 -11.53 -10.76 20.93
CA ILE A 79 -11.12 -11.74 21.95
C ILE A 79 -9.96 -12.60 21.42
N SER A 80 -10.06 -13.13 20.20
CA SER A 80 -9.00 -13.92 19.57
C SER A 80 -7.70 -13.13 19.40
N ILE A 81 -7.79 -11.88 18.95
CA ILE A 81 -6.64 -10.97 18.80
C ILE A 81 -6.01 -10.69 20.16
N ASN A 82 -6.80 -10.44 21.20
CA ASN A 82 -6.30 -10.20 22.55
C ASN A 82 -5.60 -11.43 23.13
N GLU A 83 -6.11 -12.64 22.88
CA GLU A 83 -5.46 -13.89 23.29
C GLU A 83 -4.12 -14.10 22.58
N ILE A 84 -4.06 -13.82 21.28
CA ILE A 84 -2.82 -13.89 20.48
C ILE A 84 -1.81 -12.85 20.99
N ASN A 85 -2.24 -11.60 21.21
CA ASN A 85 -1.39 -10.53 21.73
C ASN A 85 -0.85 -10.88 23.12
N LYS A 86 -1.67 -11.46 23.99
CA LYS A 86 -1.23 -11.90 25.32
C LYS A 86 -0.17 -13.00 25.23
N LYS A 87 -0.33 -13.98 24.35
CA LYS A 87 0.67 -15.03 24.11
C LYS A 87 1.97 -14.44 23.54
N LEU A 88 1.87 -13.49 22.60
CA LEU A 88 3.02 -12.83 22.01
C LEU A 88 3.81 -12.05 23.06
N ILE A 89 3.12 -11.29 23.92
CA ILE A 89 3.73 -10.58 25.05
C ILE A 89 4.44 -11.55 26.00
N GLN A 90 3.80 -12.67 26.33
CA GLN A 90 4.42 -13.69 27.18
C GLN A 90 5.71 -14.24 26.55
N MET A 91 5.67 -14.62 25.27
CA MET A 91 6.85 -15.10 24.54
C MET A 91 7.97 -14.05 24.49
N THR A 92 7.63 -12.76 24.36
CA THR A 92 8.64 -11.69 24.37
C THR A 92 9.28 -11.52 25.75
N ILE A 93 8.52 -11.65 26.84
CA ILE A 93 9.05 -11.57 28.20
C ILE A 93 9.97 -12.76 28.48
N GLU A 94 9.57 -13.97 28.09
CA GLU A 94 10.39 -15.18 28.24
C GLU A 94 11.73 -15.02 27.49
N LYS A 95 11.69 -14.52 26.25
CA LYS A 95 12.91 -14.25 25.47
C LYS A 95 13.79 -13.15 26.08
N GLU A 96 13.22 -12.08 26.61
CA GLU A 96 13.97 -11.03 27.31
C GLU A 96 14.63 -11.54 28.59
N LEU A 97 13.97 -12.46 29.31
CA LEU A 97 14.54 -13.11 30.49
C LEU A 97 15.69 -14.04 30.10
N GLU A 98 15.53 -14.87 29.06
CA GLU A 98 16.61 -15.70 28.51
C GLU A 98 17.81 -14.86 28.07
N GLN A 99 17.57 -13.72 27.41
CA GLN A 99 18.64 -12.79 27.03
C GLN A 99 19.36 -12.20 28.25
N LYS A 100 18.62 -11.81 29.29
CA LYS A 100 19.21 -11.31 30.54
C LYS A 100 19.99 -12.38 31.29
N GLU A 101 19.50 -13.61 31.35
CA GLU A 101 20.23 -14.74 31.94
C GLU A 101 21.53 -15.02 31.16
N ASN A 102 21.49 -14.90 29.83
CA ASN A 102 22.67 -15.07 28.98
C ASN A 102 23.65 -13.87 29.06
N GLU A 103 23.16 -12.66 29.36
CA GLU A 103 23.98 -11.46 29.61
C GLU A 103 24.59 -11.45 31.02
N GLU A 104 23.88 -11.99 32.02
CA GLU A 104 24.35 -12.11 33.42
C GLU A 104 25.29 -13.31 33.61
N SER A 105 25.21 -14.30 32.74
CA SER A 105 26.28 -15.25 32.44
C SER A 105 27.42 -14.50 31.73
N THR A 106 28.29 -13.85 32.50
CA THR A 106 29.55 -13.32 31.98
C THR A 106 30.44 -14.48 31.54
N GLU A 107 30.25 -14.98 30.33
CA GLU A 107 31.21 -15.84 29.66
C GLU A 107 32.47 -15.00 29.41
N GLU A 108 33.50 -15.29 30.20
CA GLU A 108 34.86 -14.83 29.95
C GLU A 108 35.22 -15.17 28.50
N PHE A 109 35.62 -14.15 27.73
CA PHE A 109 36.07 -14.28 26.36
C PHE A 109 37.35 -15.12 26.31
N SER A 110 37.18 -16.44 26.36
CA SER A 110 38.24 -17.42 26.14
C SER A 110 38.46 -17.49 24.63
N SER A 111 39.60 -16.96 24.19
CA SER A 111 40.13 -17.21 22.84
C SER A 111 40.55 -18.68 22.74
N GLY A 112 39.56 -19.57 22.68
CA GLY A 112 39.72 -21.01 22.53
C GLY A 112 39.12 -21.46 21.21
N ASP A 113 40.00 -21.70 20.23
CA ASP A 113 39.75 -22.32 18.91
C ASP A 113 39.27 -23.79 19.02
N GLU A 114 38.57 -24.16 20.10
CA GLU A 114 38.27 -25.55 20.45
C GLU A 114 36.77 -25.80 20.73
N TYR A 115 35.92 -24.77 20.64
CA TYR A 115 34.45 -24.90 20.71
C TYR A 115 33.69 -24.09 19.63
N GLY A 116 34.37 -23.68 18.55
CA GLY A 116 33.82 -22.82 17.47
C GLY A 116 32.85 -23.46 16.48
N GLY A 117 32.18 -24.57 16.81
CA GLY A 117 31.28 -25.24 15.86
C GLY A 117 29.86 -24.66 15.85
N LYS A 118 29.30 -24.45 17.05
CA LYS A 118 27.86 -24.15 17.20
C LYS A 118 27.59 -22.66 17.20
N ASP A 119 28.37 -21.86 17.92
CA ASP A 119 28.18 -20.42 18.01
C ASP A 119 28.52 -19.72 16.69
N GLU A 120 29.54 -20.19 15.97
CA GLU A 120 29.86 -19.68 14.63
C GLU A 120 28.77 -20.05 13.61
N PHE A 121 28.18 -21.25 13.75
CA PHE A 121 27.06 -21.69 12.91
C PHE A 121 25.80 -20.88 13.21
N GLU A 122 25.53 -20.57 14.48
CA GLU A 122 24.42 -19.71 14.89
C GLU A 122 24.64 -18.27 14.42
N ALA A 123 25.84 -17.72 14.54
CA ALA A 123 26.19 -16.40 13.99
C ALA A 123 26.12 -16.36 12.45
N TRP A 124 26.44 -17.47 11.77
CA TRP A 124 26.22 -17.61 10.33
C TRP A 124 24.72 -17.66 10.00
N GLN A 125 23.94 -18.44 10.75
CA GLN A 125 22.49 -18.56 10.58
C GLN A 125 21.80 -17.21 10.78
N GLN A 126 22.19 -16.42 11.78
CA GLN A 126 21.67 -15.09 12.02
C GLN A 126 21.95 -14.15 10.84
N ARG A 127 23.18 -14.13 10.32
CA ARG A 127 23.52 -13.33 9.14
C ARG A 127 22.74 -13.77 7.89
N GLU A 128 22.51 -15.07 7.74
CA GLU A 128 21.75 -15.59 6.61
C GLU A 128 20.26 -15.25 6.72
N LEU A 129 19.69 -15.36 7.93
CA LEU A 129 18.34 -14.88 8.22
C LEU A 129 18.20 -13.37 8.00
N GLU A 130 19.20 -12.57 8.34
CA GLU A 130 19.21 -11.13 8.06
C GLU A 130 19.23 -10.81 6.57
N ARG A 131 20.00 -11.58 5.78
CA ARG A 131 20.00 -11.45 4.31
C ARG A 131 18.63 -11.79 3.73
N LEU A 132 18.07 -12.93 4.09
CA LEU A 132 16.73 -13.35 3.66
C LEU A 132 15.66 -12.32 4.06
N LYS A 133 15.75 -11.81 5.29
CA LYS A 133 14.86 -10.74 5.78
C LYS A 133 15.00 -9.47 4.94
N LYS A 134 16.22 -9.05 4.60
CA LYS A 134 16.47 -7.86 3.77
C LYS A 134 15.90 -8.04 2.37
N GLU A 135 16.09 -9.20 1.76
CA GLU A 135 15.54 -9.53 0.44
C GLU A 135 14.00 -9.54 0.45
N TYR A 136 13.40 -10.17 1.46
CA TYR A 136 11.95 -10.20 1.63
C TYR A 136 11.36 -8.79 1.83
N ILE A 137 11.98 -7.96 2.67
CA ILE A 137 11.56 -6.55 2.86
C ILE A 137 11.68 -5.77 1.55
N GLN A 138 12.76 -5.97 0.78
CA GLN A 138 12.93 -5.30 -0.50
C GLN A 138 11.83 -5.70 -1.50
N GLN A 139 11.47 -6.98 -1.55
CA GLN A 139 10.37 -7.47 -2.40
C GLN A 139 9.02 -6.90 -1.96
N LEU A 140 8.71 -6.89 -0.66
CA LEU A 140 7.49 -6.30 -0.14
C LEU A 140 7.40 -4.81 -0.45
N ASN A 141 8.48 -4.05 -0.25
CA ASN A 141 8.51 -2.63 -0.57
C ASN A 141 8.26 -2.39 -2.07
N TYR A 142 8.87 -3.20 -2.93
CA TYR A 142 8.65 -3.13 -4.37
C TYR A 142 7.17 -3.41 -4.74
N GLN A 143 6.55 -4.43 -4.13
CA GLN A 143 5.13 -4.73 -4.35
C GLN A 143 4.22 -3.59 -3.87
N ASN A 144 4.46 -3.09 -2.65
CA ASN A 144 3.72 -1.96 -2.09
C ASN A 144 3.85 -0.69 -2.95
N ASP A 145 5.04 -0.40 -3.48
CA ASP A 145 5.24 0.76 -4.35
C ASP A 145 4.53 0.59 -5.70
N LEU A 146 4.49 -0.63 -6.25
CA LEU A 146 3.66 -0.93 -7.43
C LEU A 146 2.17 -0.78 -7.15
N GLU A 147 1.69 -1.21 -5.99
CA GLU A 147 0.29 -1.04 -5.58
C GLU A 147 -0.07 0.44 -5.42
N LYS A 148 0.77 1.23 -4.75
CA LYS A 148 0.59 2.70 -4.68
C LYS A 148 0.56 3.34 -6.07
N LEU A 149 1.45 2.94 -6.99
CA LEU A 149 1.45 3.47 -8.36
C LEU A 149 0.16 3.10 -9.10
N LYS A 150 -0.39 1.89 -8.88
CA LYS A 150 -1.68 1.49 -9.44
C LYS A 150 -2.83 2.29 -8.85
N GLU A 151 -2.83 2.52 -7.54
CA GLU A 151 -3.81 3.37 -6.86
C GLU A 151 -3.77 4.80 -7.41
N ILE A 152 -2.58 5.43 -7.44
CA ILE A 152 -2.36 6.76 -8.01
C ILE A 152 -2.85 6.83 -9.46
N CYS A 153 -2.45 5.89 -10.31
CA CYS A 153 -2.90 5.85 -11.71
C CYS A 153 -4.42 5.69 -11.84
N SER A 154 -5.04 4.91 -10.95
CA SER A 154 -6.49 4.73 -10.90
C SER A 154 -7.22 5.97 -10.40
N THR A 155 -6.63 6.73 -9.46
CA THR A 155 -7.24 7.91 -8.84
C THR A 155 -6.98 9.20 -9.64
N GLU A 156 -5.82 9.34 -10.27
CA GLU A 156 -5.44 10.50 -11.09
C GLU A 156 -6.28 10.61 -12.37
N SER A 157 -6.93 9.52 -12.80
CA SER A 157 -7.94 9.59 -13.87
C SER A 157 -9.19 10.41 -13.48
N GLN A 158 -9.37 10.72 -12.18
CA GLN A 158 -10.51 11.49 -11.67
C GLN A 158 -10.12 12.90 -11.17
N SER A 159 -8.86 13.15 -10.85
CA SER A 159 -8.39 14.47 -10.43
C SER A 159 -7.50 15.07 -11.52
N ASN A 160 -8.09 15.95 -12.35
CA ASN A 160 -7.32 16.99 -13.03
C ASN A 160 -6.77 17.96 -11.97
N GLU A 161 -5.79 17.52 -11.18
CA GLU A 161 -5.11 18.41 -10.25
C GLU A 161 -4.26 19.36 -11.08
N GLU A 162 -4.63 20.63 -11.01
CA GLU A 162 -3.84 21.74 -11.52
C GLU A 162 -2.46 21.69 -10.87
N GLU A 163 -1.49 21.10 -11.58
CA GLU A 163 -0.09 21.13 -11.18
C GLU A 163 0.27 22.59 -10.88
N LYS A 164 0.51 22.88 -9.59
CA LYS A 164 0.99 24.19 -9.16
C LYS A 164 2.32 24.42 -9.86
N LYS A 165 2.26 25.17 -10.97
CA LYS A 165 3.44 25.55 -11.75
C LYS A 165 4.37 26.28 -10.80
N LYS A 166 5.42 25.58 -10.37
CA LYS A 166 6.46 26.14 -9.50
C LYS A 166 6.92 27.45 -10.13
N GLU A 167 6.86 28.53 -9.36
CA GLU A 167 7.30 29.84 -9.81
C GLU A 167 8.77 29.75 -10.21
N ARG A 168 9.03 29.77 -11.52
CA ARG A 168 10.39 29.71 -12.05
C ARG A 168 11.03 31.08 -11.82
N LYS A 169 12.24 31.09 -11.26
CA LYS A 169 13.02 32.33 -11.13
C LYS A 169 13.25 32.94 -12.51
N LYS A 170 13.06 34.26 -12.62
CA LYS A 170 13.30 35.00 -13.86
C LYS A 170 14.80 35.24 -14.02
N TRP A 171 15.41 34.64 -15.05
CA TRP A 171 16.82 34.83 -15.35
C TRP A 171 17.10 36.18 -16.03
N LYS A 172 18.35 36.65 -15.90
CA LYS A 172 18.81 37.84 -16.61
C LYS A 172 18.97 37.55 -18.11
N PHE A 173 18.88 38.62 -18.92
CA PHE A 173 19.08 38.51 -20.36
C PHE A 173 20.49 37.96 -20.65
N MET A 174 20.55 36.88 -21.44
CA MET A 174 21.79 36.19 -21.84
C MET A 174 22.56 35.48 -20.73
N GLN A 175 21.92 35.22 -19.58
CA GLN A 175 22.52 34.42 -18.51
C GLN A 175 22.74 32.97 -18.94
N LYS A 176 23.89 32.40 -18.61
CA LYS A 176 24.19 30.99 -18.81
C LYS A 176 23.41 30.13 -17.83
N TYR A 177 22.84 29.06 -18.37
CA TYR A 177 22.23 28.01 -17.56
C TYR A 177 23.28 27.00 -17.11
N TYR A 178 23.33 26.74 -15.80
CA TYR A 178 24.10 25.65 -15.23
C TYR A 178 23.14 24.53 -14.85
N HIS A 179 23.19 23.44 -15.62
CA HIS A 179 22.47 22.23 -15.27
C HIS A 179 23.17 21.57 -14.07
N ILE A 180 22.39 21.20 -13.04
CA ILE A 180 22.88 20.59 -11.79
C ILE A 180 23.62 19.26 -12.03
N GLY A 181 23.40 18.63 -13.18
CA GLY A 181 23.93 17.31 -13.50
C GLY A 181 22.97 16.21 -13.06
N SER A 182 23.31 14.96 -13.39
CA SER A 182 22.56 13.79 -12.94
C SER A 182 23.21 13.08 -11.75
N PHE A 183 24.49 13.35 -11.51
CA PHE A 183 25.26 12.70 -10.45
C PHE A 183 24.94 13.33 -9.09
N PHE A 184 25.00 12.53 -8.03
CA PHE A 184 24.79 12.98 -6.65
C PHE A 184 23.41 13.63 -6.42
N ARG A 185 22.35 13.04 -6.98
CA ARG A 185 20.94 13.47 -6.76
C ARG A 185 20.09 12.41 -6.06
N ASP A 186 20.74 11.38 -5.52
CA ASP A 186 20.08 10.18 -4.97
C ASP A 186 19.61 10.35 -3.52
N GLY A 187 19.50 11.58 -3.00
CA GLY A 187 19.13 11.79 -1.60
C GLY A 187 20.22 11.46 -0.59
N GLY A 188 21.43 11.10 -1.03
CA GLY A 188 22.56 10.75 -0.16
C GLY A 188 23.16 11.92 0.62
N LYS A 189 24.23 11.65 1.38
CA LYS A 189 24.95 12.66 2.18
C LYS A 189 25.56 13.80 1.31
N TRP A 190 25.93 13.48 0.08
CA TRP A 190 26.52 14.41 -0.89
C TRP A 190 25.50 14.91 -1.90
N ASP A 191 24.20 14.77 -1.62
CA ASP A 191 23.17 15.18 -2.55
C ASP A 191 23.22 16.69 -2.78
N VAL A 192 23.56 17.06 -4.01
CA VAL A 192 23.75 18.43 -4.46
C VAL A 192 22.42 19.19 -4.42
N SER A 193 21.29 18.48 -4.52
CA SER A 193 19.95 19.04 -4.47
C SER A 193 19.52 19.43 -3.05
N LYS A 194 20.15 18.84 -2.01
CA LYS A 194 19.85 19.16 -0.61
C LYS A 194 20.56 20.42 -0.12
N GLY A 195 21.58 20.89 -0.84
CA GLY A 195 22.22 22.16 -0.54
C GLY A 195 21.29 23.33 -0.85
N ASN A 196 21.37 24.40 -0.06
CA ASN A 196 20.73 25.69 -0.37
C ASN A 196 21.53 26.47 -1.44
N TRP A 197 21.93 25.78 -2.51
CA TRP A 197 22.71 26.36 -3.59
C TRP A 197 21.78 26.90 -4.67
N ASP A 198 21.99 28.16 -5.05
CA ASP A 198 21.20 28.81 -6.08
C ASP A 198 21.86 28.64 -7.45
N PHE A 199 21.46 27.60 -8.19
CA PHE A 199 21.98 27.32 -9.53
C PHE A 199 21.48 28.29 -10.61
N ASP A 200 20.41 29.02 -10.30
CA ASP A 200 19.83 30.04 -11.16
C ASP A 200 20.48 31.41 -10.96
N ALA A 201 21.48 31.52 -10.09
CA ALA A 201 22.18 32.78 -9.85
C ALA A 201 23.10 33.16 -11.02
N ALA A 202 23.10 34.46 -11.34
CA ALA A 202 23.96 35.00 -12.38
C ALA A 202 25.44 34.90 -11.95
N THR A 203 26.23 34.13 -12.71
CA THR A 203 27.62 33.78 -12.35
C THR A 203 28.61 34.36 -13.35
N GLY A 204 29.79 34.78 -12.88
CA GLY A 204 30.88 35.26 -13.73
C GLY A 204 30.45 36.48 -14.55
N ASP A 205 30.59 36.40 -15.87
CA ASP A 205 30.26 37.48 -16.83
C ASP A 205 28.78 37.91 -16.85
N ASP A 206 27.88 37.13 -16.24
CA ASP A 206 26.44 37.39 -16.22
C ASP A 206 25.99 38.30 -15.07
N TRP A 207 26.92 38.78 -14.25
CA TRP A 207 26.61 39.72 -13.17
C TRP A 207 26.02 41.04 -13.70
N MET A 208 26.52 41.51 -14.84
CA MET A 208 26.06 42.72 -15.52
C MET A 208 24.77 42.48 -16.31
N ASP A 209 23.88 43.48 -16.31
CA ASP A 209 22.69 43.45 -17.16
C ASP A 209 23.05 43.75 -18.62
N LYS A 210 23.06 42.69 -19.43
CA LYS A 210 23.39 42.76 -20.87
C LYS A 210 22.29 43.41 -21.71
N SER A 211 21.11 43.69 -21.15
CA SER A 211 20.03 44.40 -21.85
C SER A 211 20.37 45.85 -22.16
N LEU A 212 21.25 46.47 -21.37
CA LEU A 212 21.71 47.85 -21.55
C LEU A 212 22.74 47.99 -22.69
N LEU A 213 23.27 46.88 -23.21
CA LEU A 213 24.24 46.91 -24.30
C LEU A 213 23.58 47.36 -25.61
N PRO A 214 24.33 48.02 -26.52
CA PRO A 214 23.88 48.28 -27.88
C PRO A 214 23.42 46.99 -28.59
N LYS A 215 22.39 47.07 -29.43
CA LYS A 215 21.73 45.90 -30.05
C LYS A 215 22.71 44.92 -30.74
N ILE A 216 23.79 45.43 -31.33
CA ILE A 216 24.83 44.64 -32.00
C ILE A 216 25.57 43.73 -31.00
N LEU A 217 25.80 44.21 -29.78
CA LEU A 217 26.49 43.50 -28.70
C LEU A 217 25.57 42.62 -27.86
N GLN A 218 24.24 42.71 -28.02
CA GLN A 218 23.24 41.88 -27.35
C GLN A 218 23.19 40.44 -27.93
N THR A 219 24.35 39.81 -28.12
CA THR A 219 24.51 38.50 -28.74
C THR A 219 25.50 37.64 -27.93
N LYS A 220 25.31 36.31 -27.90
CA LYS A 220 26.01 35.42 -26.94
C LYS A 220 27.48 35.26 -27.25
N ASP A 221 27.77 35.16 -28.53
CA ASP A 221 29.08 34.82 -29.08
C ASP A 221 29.58 35.94 -29.98
N TRP A 222 29.48 37.18 -29.50
CA TRP A 222 30.05 38.34 -30.17
C TRP A 222 31.55 38.12 -30.43
N GLY A 223 31.99 38.34 -31.67
CA GLY A 223 33.38 38.17 -32.07
C GLY A 223 33.85 36.72 -32.30
N LYS A 224 33.00 35.70 -32.09
CA LYS A 224 33.37 34.30 -32.40
C LYS A 224 32.97 33.90 -33.83
N LYS A 225 33.80 33.08 -34.47
CA LYS A 225 33.49 32.45 -35.76
C LYS A 225 32.32 31.47 -35.59
N GLY A 226 31.40 31.45 -36.55
CA GLY A 226 30.26 30.50 -36.57
C GLY A 226 28.99 31.00 -35.88
N ARG A 227 28.92 32.28 -35.52
CA ARG A 227 27.70 32.89 -34.96
C ARG A 227 26.56 32.90 -35.99
N SER A 228 25.37 32.51 -35.58
CA SER A 228 24.14 32.73 -36.37
C SER A 228 23.89 34.23 -36.55
N LYS A 229 23.48 34.63 -37.75
CA LYS A 229 23.09 36.01 -38.05
C LYS A 229 21.73 36.37 -37.47
N HIS A 230 20.86 35.37 -37.35
CA HIS A 230 19.48 35.51 -36.89
C HIS A 230 19.37 35.17 -35.41
N THR A 231 18.63 36.00 -34.68
CA THR A 231 18.40 35.88 -33.22
C THR A 231 17.12 35.11 -32.94
N ASN A 232 15.96 35.70 -33.24
CA ASN A 232 14.64 35.15 -32.99
C ASN A 232 13.74 35.36 -34.21
N LEU A 233 12.82 34.43 -34.46
CA LEU A 233 11.88 34.53 -35.59
C LEU A 233 11.08 35.84 -35.54
N LYS A 234 10.65 36.28 -34.35
CA LYS A 234 9.88 37.51 -34.17
C LYS A 234 10.61 38.78 -34.64
N GLU A 235 11.94 38.83 -34.57
CA GLU A 235 12.71 40.01 -35.01
C GLU A 235 12.92 40.02 -36.52
N GLU A 236 12.88 38.85 -37.16
CA GLU A 236 13.05 38.66 -38.60
C GLU A 236 11.70 38.58 -39.34
N ASP A 237 10.60 38.47 -38.58
CA ASP A 237 9.25 38.36 -39.10
C ASP A 237 8.77 39.71 -39.65
N THR A 238 8.73 39.82 -40.97
CA THR A 238 8.25 41.02 -41.68
C THR A 238 6.76 40.98 -42.00
N THR A 239 5.98 40.04 -41.46
CA THR A 239 4.53 39.91 -41.76
C THR A 239 3.72 41.14 -41.34
N TYR A 240 4.16 41.85 -40.30
CA TYR A 240 3.53 43.09 -39.81
C TYR A 240 4.30 44.36 -40.22
N ARG A 241 5.05 44.32 -41.33
CA ARG A 241 5.77 45.50 -41.82
C ARG A 241 4.76 46.55 -42.28
N ASN A 242 4.46 47.50 -41.40
CA ASN A 242 3.72 48.70 -41.75
C ASN A 242 4.52 49.44 -42.82
N TYR A 243 3.97 49.50 -44.04
CA TYR A 243 4.44 50.41 -45.07
C TYR A 243 3.81 51.77 -44.75
N ASP A 244 4.64 52.72 -44.32
CA ASP A 244 4.30 54.14 -44.32
C ASP A 244 4.37 54.71 -45.75
#